data_AF-A0A9R1WPL1-F1
#
_entry.id   AF-A0A9R1WPL1-F1
#
_cell.length_a   1.000
_cell.length_b   1.000
_cell.length_c   1.000
_cell.angle_alpha   90.00
_cell.angle_beta   90.00
_cell.angle_gamma   90.00
#
_symmetry.space_group_name_H-M   'P 1'
#
loop_
_entity.id
_entity.type
_entity.pdbx_description
1 polymer ?
#
loop_
_entity_poly.entity_id
_entity_poly.type
_entity_poly.pdbx_seq_one_letter_code
_entity_poly.pdbx_strand_id
1 'polypeptide(L)'
;MLVWKLSESRGRINSEEEVRLQYGEHPTMFCMLLNHGVKFTDFPRRKQRHYVELVDIETFCVHDIDGMIVKLRYINEELHVEMYYHFRRPLCDLDFGLFALASNDDVRHLAKYVVNIS
;
A
#
# COMPACT_ATOMS: atom_id res chain seq x y z
N MET A 1 -0.74 -6.74 17.10
CA MET A 1 -0.08 -7.78 16.30
C MET A 1 -0.23 -7.33 14.85
N LEU A 2 0.87 -7.07 14.13
CA LEU A 2 0.80 -6.55 12.77
C LEU A 2 0.36 -7.66 11.83
N VAL A 3 -0.86 -7.54 11.29
CA VAL A 3 -1.38 -8.47 10.29
C VAL A 3 -1.19 -7.79 8.94
N TRP A 4 -0.11 -8.11 8.25
CA TRP A 4 0.04 -7.86 6.83
C TRP A 4 0.98 -8.90 6.24
N LYS A 5 0.76 -9.28 4.98
CA LYS A 5 1.53 -10.33 4.30
C LYS A 5 2.02 -9.82 2.94
N LEU A 6 3.32 -9.93 2.70
CA LEU A 6 3.90 -9.76 1.37
C LEU A 6 3.56 -10.99 0.52
N SER A 7 3.03 -10.74 -0.67
CA SER A 7 2.67 -11.78 -1.64
C SER A 7 3.41 -11.53 -2.95
N GLU A 8 4.25 -12.49 -3.35
CA GLU A 8 4.96 -12.48 -4.63
C GLU A 8 4.09 -13.05 -5.78
N SER A 9 3.03 -13.79 -5.43
CA SER A 9 2.36 -14.73 -6.33
C SER A 9 0.91 -14.39 -6.64
N ARG A 10 0.32 -13.37 -6.01
CA ARG A 10 -1.05 -12.99 -6.36
C ARG A 10 -1.10 -12.12 -7.61
N GLY A 11 -1.43 -12.78 -8.72
CA GLY A 11 -2.21 -12.14 -9.76
C GLY A 11 -3.42 -11.49 -9.10
N ARG A 12 -3.46 -10.16 -9.17
CA ARG A 12 -4.64 -9.30 -9.25
C ARG A 12 -5.91 -10.06 -8.84
N ILE A 13 -6.42 -9.85 -7.61
CA ILE A 13 -7.80 -10.27 -7.30
C ILE A 13 -8.67 -9.61 -8.39
N ASN A 14 -9.28 -10.44 -9.24
CA ASN A 14 -9.83 -9.96 -10.51
C ASN A 14 -11.36 -9.94 -10.50
N SER A 15 -11.98 -10.45 -9.45
CA SER A 15 -13.44 -10.45 -9.30
C SER A 15 -13.87 -9.97 -7.92
N GLU A 16 -15.06 -9.36 -7.88
CA GLU A 16 -15.72 -8.98 -6.63
C GLU A 16 -16.01 -10.19 -5.73
N GLU A 17 -16.24 -11.36 -6.32
CA GLU A 17 -16.47 -12.60 -5.57
C GLU A 17 -15.24 -13.03 -4.77
N GLU A 18 -14.05 -12.95 -5.36
CA GLU A 18 -12.80 -13.26 -4.65
C GLU A 18 -12.51 -12.26 -3.52
N VAL A 19 -12.81 -10.97 -3.74
CA VAL A 19 -12.74 -9.95 -2.69
C VAL A 19 -13.71 -10.28 -1.56
N ARG A 20 -14.96 -10.62 -1.88
CA ARG A 20 -15.98 -10.97 -0.88
C ARG A 20 -15.63 -12.24 -0.11
N LEU A 21 -15.13 -13.27 -0.76
CA LEU A 21 -14.72 -14.52 -0.10
C LEU A 21 -13.58 -14.29 0.91
N GLN A 22 -12.66 -13.37 0.59
CA GLN A 22 -11.50 -13.12 1.43
C GLN A 22 -11.71 -12.05 2.50
N TYR A 23 -12.44 -10.98 2.17
CA TYR A 23 -12.58 -9.78 2.99
C TYR A 23 -14.03 -9.48 3.39
N GLY A 24 -15.02 -10.26 2.95
CA GLY A 24 -16.44 -9.99 3.20
C GLY A 24 -16.84 -9.95 4.67
N GLU A 25 -16.16 -10.75 5.51
CA GLU A 25 -16.34 -10.75 6.97
C GLU A 25 -15.40 -9.77 7.69
N HIS A 26 -14.55 -9.07 6.95
CA HIS A 26 -13.49 -8.20 7.47
C HIS A 26 -13.51 -6.83 6.76
N PRO A 27 -14.50 -5.97 7.04
CA PRO A 27 -14.73 -4.72 6.30
C PRO A 27 -13.60 -3.68 6.45
N THR A 28 -12.72 -3.86 7.44
CA THR A 28 -11.56 -3.01 7.68
C THR A 28 -10.31 -3.49 6.94
N MET A 29 -10.33 -4.72 6.41
CA MET A 29 -9.18 -5.32 5.75
C MET A 29 -9.12 -4.95 4.27
N PHE A 30 -7.92 -4.64 3.79
CA PHE A 30 -7.68 -4.32 2.39
C PHE A 30 -6.36 -4.90 1.86
N CYS A 31 -6.23 -4.87 0.54
CA CYS A 31 -4.97 -5.13 -0.15
C CYS A 31 -4.46 -3.86 -0.82
N MET A 32 -3.14 -3.70 -0.87
CA MET A 32 -2.52 -2.60 -1.59
C MET A 32 -1.39 -3.08 -2.50
N LEU A 33 -1.19 -2.34 -3.59
CA LEU A 33 -0.08 -2.53 -4.51
C LEU A 33 1.02 -1.52 -4.17
N LEU A 34 2.09 -1.99 -3.55
CA LEU A 34 3.25 -1.18 -3.24
C LEU A 34 4.13 -1.04 -4.49
N ASN A 35 4.18 0.16 -5.05
CA ASN A 35 5.09 0.50 -6.14
C ASN A 35 6.35 1.14 -5.54
N HIS A 36 7.52 0.55 -5.77
CA HIS A 36 8.77 1.00 -5.14
C HIS A 36 9.98 0.83 -6.08
N GLY A 37 11.15 1.29 -5.62
CA GLY A 37 12.40 1.28 -6.39
C GLY A 37 12.55 2.42 -7.40
N VAL A 38 11.72 3.45 -7.29
CA VAL A 38 11.81 4.66 -8.12
C VAL A 38 12.62 5.70 -7.37
N LYS A 39 13.71 6.18 -7.98
CA LYS A 39 14.16 7.56 -7.75
C LYS A 39 13.43 8.41 -8.78
N PHE A 40 12.90 9.58 -8.41
CA PHE A 40 12.35 10.55 -9.36
C PHE A 40 13.48 11.10 -10.25
N THR A 41 13.99 10.29 -11.16
CA THR A 41 15.07 10.61 -12.09
C THR A 41 14.65 10.24 -13.50
N ASP A 42 15.21 10.93 -14.50
CA ASP A 42 14.78 10.98 -15.91
C ASP A 42 14.74 9.64 -16.68
N PHE A 43 15.19 8.53 -16.10
CA PHE A 43 15.20 7.21 -16.74
C PHE A 43 14.29 6.20 -16.05
N PRO A 44 13.57 5.36 -16.81
CA PRO A 44 12.68 4.35 -16.26
C PRO A 44 13.50 3.21 -15.66
N ARG A 45 14.04 3.39 -14.45
CA ARG A 45 14.49 2.27 -13.64
C ARG A 45 13.27 1.41 -13.27
N ARG A 46 13.49 0.09 -13.23
CA ARG A 46 12.46 -0.95 -13.07
C ARG A 46 11.51 -0.60 -11.92
N LYS A 47 10.22 -0.38 -12.23
CA LYS A 47 9.15 -0.28 -11.23
C LYS A 47 8.99 -1.65 -10.58
N GLN A 48 9.46 -1.82 -9.36
CA GLN A 48 9.15 -3.03 -8.61
C GLN A 48 7.76 -2.88 -7.97
N ARG A 49 7.02 -3.98 -7.98
CA ARG A 49 5.62 -4.02 -7.54
C ARG A 49 5.44 -5.23 -6.65
N HIS A 50 4.95 -5.00 -5.45
CA HIS A 50 4.62 -6.07 -4.51
C HIS A 50 3.21 -5.87 -3.99
N TYR A 51 2.45 -6.96 -3.90
CA TYR A 51 1.16 -6.94 -3.24
C TYR A 51 1.36 -7.12 -1.73
N VAL A 52 0.66 -6.28 -0.98
CA VAL A 52 0.54 -6.39 0.47
C VAL A 52 -0.92 -6.71 0.78
N GLU A 53 -1.13 -7.78 1.51
CA GLU A 53 -2.45 -8.34 1.80
C GLU A 53 -2.75 -8.31 3.29
N LEU A 54 -4.04 -8.41 3.62
CA LEU A 54 -4.56 -8.49 5.00
C LEU A 54 -4.23 -7.25 5.82
N VAL A 55 -4.14 -6.07 5.21
CA VAL A 55 -3.86 -4.82 5.91
C VAL A 55 -5.14 -4.33 6.57
N ASP A 56 -5.12 -4.11 7.88
CA ASP A 56 -6.27 -3.57 8.62
C ASP A 56 -6.21 -2.05 8.71
N ILE A 57 -7.14 -1.34 8.06
CA ILE A 57 -7.16 0.12 8.00
C ILE A 57 -7.33 0.80 9.36
N GLU A 58 -7.90 0.11 10.36
CA GLU A 58 -8.07 0.67 11.71
C GLU A 58 -6.75 0.71 12.49
N THR A 59 -5.82 -0.18 12.15
CA THR A 59 -4.51 -0.27 12.81
C THR A 59 -3.35 0.18 11.94
N PHE A 60 -3.60 0.35 10.63
CA PHE A 60 -2.60 0.76 9.66
C PHE A 60 -2.05 2.15 9.97
N CYS A 61 -0.73 2.29 9.90
CA CYS A 61 -0.02 3.55 9.99
C CYS A 61 1.14 3.62 9.00
N VAL A 62 1.69 4.83 8.81
CA VAL A 62 2.81 5.04 7.88
C VAL A 62 4.02 4.16 8.21
N HIS A 63 4.28 3.91 9.51
CA HIS A 63 5.38 3.06 9.96
C HIS A 63 5.25 1.58 9.54
N ASP A 64 4.04 1.12 9.20
CA ASP A 64 3.87 -0.23 8.67
C ASP A 64 4.51 -0.35 7.29
N ILE A 65 4.50 0.74 6.51
CA ILE A 65 5.15 0.80 5.20
C ILE A 65 6.67 0.78 5.36
N ASP A 66 7.22 1.45 6.38
CA ASP A 66 8.66 1.35 6.71
C ASP A 66 9.05 -0.12 6.92
N GLY A 67 8.27 -0.85 7.73
CA GLY A 67 8.46 -2.28 7.98
C GLY A 67 8.36 -3.15 6.71
N MET A 68 7.44 -2.81 5.80
CA MET A 68 7.31 -3.50 4.51
C MET A 68 8.53 -3.26 3.61
N ILE A 69 9.03 -2.03 3.56
CA ILE A 69 10.21 -1.65 2.76
C ILE A 69 11.49 -2.31 3.27
N VAL A 70 11.67 -2.36 4.60
CA VAL A 70 12.77 -3.10 5.24
C VAL A 70 12.71 -4.58 4.86
N LYS A 71 11.53 -5.20 4.94
CA LYS A 71 11.34 -6.61 4.58
C LYS A 71 11.61 -6.89 3.10
N LEU A 72 11.37 -5.91 2.23
CA LEU A 72 11.69 -5.96 0.79
C LEU A 72 13.19 -5.72 0.50
N ARG A 73 14.03 -5.58 1.55
CA ARG A 73 15.49 -5.41 1.48
C ARG A 73 15.94 -4.18 0.70
N TYR A 74 15.10 -3.15 0.62
CA TYR A 74 15.43 -1.90 -0.05
C TYR A 74 16.32 -0.98 0.78
N ILE A 75 16.23 -1.12 2.10
CA ILE A 75 16.97 -0.34 3.07
C ILE A 75 17.73 -1.34 3.95
N ASN A 76 19.03 -1.12 4.13
CA ASN A 76 19.73 -1.70 5.28
C ASN A 76 19.19 -0.95 6.51
N GLU A 77 18.74 -1.66 7.55
CA GLU A 77 18.22 -1.03 8.78
C GLU A 77 19.19 0.03 9.36
N GLU A 78 20.49 -0.08 9.04
CA GLU A 78 21.55 0.84 9.44
C GLU A 78 21.64 2.13 8.58
N LEU A 79 21.06 2.14 7.38
CA LEU A 79 21.00 3.29 6.48
C LEU A 79 19.61 3.92 6.60
N HIS A 80 19.45 4.84 7.56
CA HIS A 80 18.25 5.68 7.64
C HIS A 80 18.12 6.52 6.36
N VAL A 81 17.38 6.00 5.37
CA VAL A 81 16.96 6.74 4.18
C VAL A 81 15.56 7.25 4.48
N GLU A 82 15.39 8.58 4.48
CA GLU A 82 14.06 9.19 4.52
C GLU A 82 13.26 8.74 3.29
N MET A 83 12.16 8.04 3.52
CA MET A 83 11.25 7.58 2.48
C MET A 83 10.01 8.48 2.45
N TYR A 84 9.58 8.80 1.23
CA TYR A 84 8.39 9.62 0.99
C TYR A 84 7.32 8.75 0.34
N TYR A 85 6.27 8.46 1.10
CA TYR A 85 5.16 7.64 0.63
C TYR A 85 4.03 8.48 0.06
N HIS A 86 3.37 7.93 -0.94
CA HIS A 86 2.18 8.51 -1.55
C HIS A 86 1.18 7.39 -1.81
N PHE A 87 -0.11 7.70 -1.72
CA PHE A 87 -1.16 6.82 -2.18
C PHE A 87 -1.87 7.43 -3.39
N ARG A 88 -2.38 6.57 -4.26
CA ARG A 88 -3.16 7.00 -5.42
C ARG A 88 -4.64 6.75 -5.13
N ARG A 89 -5.46 7.79 -5.29
CA ARG A 89 -6.92 7.69 -5.26
C ARG A 89 -7.40 6.67 -6.31
N PRO A 90 -8.38 5.81 -5.97
CA PRO A 90 -8.95 4.87 -6.94
C PRO A 90 -9.47 5.58 -8.19
N LEU A 91 -9.28 4.95 -9.35
CA LEU A 91 -9.75 5.41 -10.66
C LEU A 91 -9.19 6.77 -11.14
N CYS A 92 -8.22 7.35 -10.43
CA CYS A 92 -7.52 8.55 -10.85
C CYS A 92 -6.15 8.22 -11.47
N ASP A 93 -5.65 9.14 -12.30
CA ASP A 93 -4.29 9.11 -12.81
C ASP A 93 -3.27 9.58 -11.76
N LEU A 94 -1.99 9.63 -12.14
CA LEU A 94 -0.92 10.08 -11.24
C LEU A 94 -0.80 11.60 -11.16
N ASP A 95 -1.36 12.34 -12.14
CA ASP A 95 -1.23 13.80 -12.22
C ASP A 95 -2.17 14.50 -11.24
N PHE A 96 -3.36 13.92 -11.02
CA PHE A 96 -4.40 14.49 -10.14
C PHE A 96 -4.82 13.57 -8.99
N GLY A 97 -4.38 12.31 -9.02
CA GLY A 97 -4.81 11.30 -8.05
C GLY A 97 -3.80 10.96 -6.97
N LEU A 98 -2.62 11.59 -6.93
CA LEU A 98 -1.55 11.24 -6.01
C LEU A 98 -1.58 12.14 -4.76
N PHE A 99 -1.65 11.53 -3.58
CA PHE A 99 -1.68 12.21 -2.29
C PHE A 99 -0.52 11.73 -1.42
N ALA A 100 0.05 12.64 -0.62
CA ALA A 100 1.09 12.28 0.35
C ALA A 100 0.55 11.28 1.39
N LEU A 101 1.44 10.47 1.93
CA LEU A 101 1.15 9.53 3.01
C LEU A 101 2.26 9.64 4.06
N ALA A 102 2.23 10.71 4.85
CA ALA A 102 3.29 11.03 5.82
C ALA A 102 2.76 11.20 7.25
N SER A 103 1.45 11.20 7.44
CA SER A 103 0.81 11.47 8.73
C SER A 103 -0.44 10.61 8.96
N ASN A 104 -0.92 10.61 10.21
CA ASN A 104 -2.19 9.97 10.56
C ASN A 104 -3.39 10.59 9.83
N ASP A 105 -3.34 11.88 9.49
CA ASP A 105 -4.41 12.52 8.72
C ASP A 105 -4.43 12.05 7.27
N ASP A 106 -3.26 11.78 6.68
CA ASP A 106 -3.17 11.15 5.36
C ASP A 106 -3.69 9.71 5.38
N VAL A 107 -3.42 8.94 6.44
CA VAL A 107 -3.99 7.60 6.63
C VAL A 107 -5.51 7.67 6.75
N ARG A 108 -6.06 8.64 7.49
CA ARG A 108 -7.51 8.88 7.54
C ARG A 108 -8.08 9.26 6.18
N HIS A 109 -7.33 9.98 5.34
CA HIS A 109 -7.74 10.28 3.98
C HIS A 109 -7.76 9.01 3.12
N LEU A 110 -6.72 8.18 3.19
CA LEU A 110 -6.68 6.87 2.55
C LEU A 110 -7.88 5.99 2.95
N ALA A 111 -8.22 5.95 4.23
CA ALA A 111 -9.30 5.13 4.77
C ALA A 111 -10.67 5.41 4.11
N LYS A 112 -10.92 6.64 3.67
CA LYS A 112 -12.15 7.01 2.93
C LYS A 112 -12.34 6.24 1.62
N TYR A 113 -11.26 5.69 1.07
CA TYR A 113 -11.27 4.91 -0.17
C TYR A 113 -11.23 3.41 0.04
N VAL A 114 -10.99 2.97 1.28
CA VAL A 114 -11.02 1.55 1.66
C VAL A 114 -12.42 1.15 2.12
N VAL A 115 -13.10 2.03 2.87
CA VAL A 115 -14.32 1.71 3.62
C VAL A 115 -15.63 1.96 2.83
N ASN A 116 -15.59 2.21 1.53
CA ASN A 116 -16.83 2.40 0.74
C ASN A 116 -17.22 1.14 -0.05
N ILE A 117 -17.88 0.20 0.63
CA ILE A 117 -18.95 -0.60 0.02
C ILE A 117 -20.25 -0.22 0.73
N SER A 118 -20.96 0.75 0.17
CA SER A 118 -22.39 1.00 0.43
C SER A 118 -23.08 1.16 -0.91
#